data_AF-A0A7X7AM74-F1
#
_entry.id   AF-A0A7X7AM74-F1
#
_cell.length_a   1.000
_cell.length_b   1.000
_cell.length_c   1.000
_cell.angle_alpha   90.00
_cell.angle_beta   90.00
_cell.angle_gamma   90.00
#
_symmetry.space_group_name_H-M   'P 1'
#
loop_
_entity.id
_entity.type
_entity.pdbx_description
1 polymer ?
#
loop_
_entity_poly.entity_id
_entity_poly.type
_entity_poly.pdbx_seq_one_letter_code
_entity_poly.pdbx_strand_id
1 'polypeptide(L)' 'IKIIVGGAPVTYDYCKSIDADGYAADAGSAAELVEKCVQELKELKAAKV' A
#
# COMPACT_ATOMS: atom_id res chain seq x y z
N ILE A 1 -4.08 -3.55 -10.53
CA ILE A 1 -2.78 -3.58 -9.82
C ILE A 1 -2.75 -2.32 -8.96
N LYS A 2 -2.30 -2.41 -7.70
CA LYS A 2 -2.24 -1.28 -6.77
C LYS A 2 -0.78 -0.97 -6.47
N ILE A 3 -0.40 0.31 -6.52
CA ILE A 3 0.98 0.76 -6.32
C ILE A 3 1.07 1.42 -4.94
N ILE A 4 1.92 0.87 -4.06
CA ILE A 4 2.19 1.41 -2.73
C ILE A 4 3.67 1.73 -2.64
N VAL A 5 4.02 2.93 -2.18
CA VAL A 5 5.40 3.40 -2.06
C VAL A 5 5.74 3.77 -0.62
N GLY A 6 6.96 3.48 -0.16
CA GLY A 6 7.42 3.89 1.16
C GLY A 6 8.90 3.61 1.39
N GLY A 7 9.47 4.24 2.43
CA GLY A 7 10.91 4.23 2.70
C GLY A 7 11.56 5.59 2.46
N ALA A 8 12.41 6.06 3.37
CA ALA A 8 13.26 7.22 3.10
C ALA A 8 14.16 6.92 1.89
N PRO A 9 14.26 7.80 0.86
CA PRO A 9 13.88 9.21 0.83
C PRO A 9 12.51 9.53 0.21
N VAL A 10 11.63 8.55 0.03
CA VAL A 10 10.30 8.73 -0.58
C VAL A 10 9.42 9.56 0.35
N THR A 11 8.73 10.56 -0.22
CA THR A 11 7.79 11.41 0.49
C THR A 11 6.37 11.19 -0.01
N TYR A 12 5.40 11.63 0.78
CA TYR A 12 4.00 11.65 0.37
C TYR A 12 3.76 12.50 -0.89
N ASP A 13 4.53 13.57 -1.08
CA ASP A 13 4.46 14.41 -2.27
C ASP A 13 4.88 13.65 -3.53
N TYR A 14 5.96 12.85 -3.43
CA TYR A 14 6.38 11.96 -4.52
C TYR A 14 5.29 10.92 -4.83
N CYS A 15 4.70 10.31 -3.80
CA CYS A 15 3.58 9.38 -3.98
C CYS A 15 2.43 10.01 -4.76
N LYS A 16 2.05 11.25 -4.45
CA LYS A 16 1.04 12.01 -5.20
C LYS A 16 1.47 12.30 -6.63
N SER A 17 2.74 12.66 -6.85
CA SER A 17 3.25 13.00 -8.18
C SER A 17 3.21 11.82 -9.16
N ILE A 18 3.26 10.58 -8.67
CA ILE A 18 3.22 9.37 -9.50
C ILE A 18 1.85 8.68 -9.53
N ASP A 19 0.83 9.27 -8.88
CA ASP A 19 -0.51 8.69 -8.72
C ASP A 19 -0.49 7.29 -8.08
N ALA A 20 0.36 7.10 -7.05
CA ALA A 20 0.38 5.84 -6.31
C ALA A 20 -0.85 5.74 -5.38
N ASP A 21 -1.37 4.51 -5.23
CA ASP A 21 -2.55 4.20 -4.44
C ASP A 21 -2.30 4.25 -2.92
N GLY A 22 -1.03 4.21 -2.48
CA GLY A 22 -0.69 4.23 -1.06
C GLY A 22 0.73 4.68 -0.76
N TYR A 23 0.90 5.27 0.42
CA TYR A 23 2.17 5.77 0.94
C TYR A 23 2.42 5.25 2.35
N ALA A 24 3.68 4.92 2.65
CA ALA A 24 4.15 4.67 4.01
C ALA A 24 5.45 5.43 4.30
N ALA A 25 5.65 5.84 5.55
CA ALA A 25 6.80 6.65 5.97
C ALA A 25 8.14 5.91 5.88
N ASP A 26 8.13 4.58 6.02
CA ASP A 26 9.30 3.72 5.95
C ASP A 26 9.00 2.41 5.19
N ALA A 27 10.06 1.66 4.86
CA ALA A 27 9.95 0.45 4.06
C ALA A 27 9.25 -0.70 4.80
N GLY A 28 9.40 -0.78 6.13
CA GLY A 28 8.73 -1.80 6.95
C GLY A 28 7.22 -1.54 7.00
N SER A 29 6.84 -0.30 7.27
CA SER A 29 5.43 0.14 7.25
C SER A 29 4.79 -0.07 5.89
N ALA A 30 5.52 0.09 4.78
CA ALA A 30 5.02 -0.20 3.43
C ALA A 30 4.67 -1.68 3.25
N ALA A 31 5.53 -2.58 3.71
CA ALA A 31 5.28 -4.02 3.65
C ALA A 31 4.09 -4.42 4.53
N GLU A 32 3.99 -3.90 5.76
CA GLU A 32 2.84 -4.14 6.63
C GLU A 32 1.52 -3.63 6.04
N LEU A 33 1.54 -2.48 5.36
CA LEU A 33 0.35 -1.94 4.69
C LEU A 33 -0.10 -2.87 3.55
N VAL A 34 0.84 -3.35 2.72
CA VAL A 34 0.54 -4.31 1.66
C VAL A 34 -0.03 -5.60 2.23
N GLU A 35 0.55 -6.13 3.31
CA GLU A 35 0.05 -7.35 3.95
C GLU A 35 -1.40 -7.21 4.40
N LYS A 36 -1.74 -6.09 5.07
CA LYS A 36 -3.12 -5.77 5.48
C LYS A 36 -4.06 -5.68 4.28
N CYS A 37 -3.68 -4.93 3.25
CA CYS A 37 -4.51 -4.81 2.04
C CYS A 37 -4.75 -6.16 1.36
N VAL A 38 -3.73 -7.04 1.29
CA VAL A 38 -3.88 -8.37 0.70
C VAL A 38 -4.80 -9.24 1.56
N GLN A 39 -4.71 -9.14 2.88
CA GLN A 39 -5.58 -9.87 3.79
C GLN A 39 -7.04 -9.44 3.65
N GLU A 40 -7.31 -8.13 3.66
CA GLU A 40 -8.66 -7.60 3.44
C GLU A 40 -9.21 -8.03 2.07
N LEU A 41 -8.37 -8.04 1.01
CA LEU A 41 -8.77 -8.52 -0.30
C LEU A 41 -9.13 -10.01 -0.30
N LYS A 42 -8.45 -10.84 0.50
CA LYS A 42 -8.80 -12.27 0.65
C LYS A 42 -10.14 -12.41 1.34
N GLU A 43 -10.37 -11.68 2.42
CA GLU A 43 -11.63 -11.71 3.18
C GLU A 43 -12.81 -11.21 2.36
N LEU A 44 -12.64 -10.10 1.62
CA LEU A 44 -13.65 -9.57 0.70
C LEU A 44 -13.97 -10.52 -0.45
N LYS A 45 -12.99 -11.29 -0.93
CA LYS A 45 -13.22 -12.32 -1.95
C LYS A 45 -13.95 -13.51 -1.35
N ALA A 46 -13.59 -13.95 -0.15
CA ALA A 46 -14.25 -15.07 0.52
C ALA A 46 -15.72 -14.75 0.88
N ALA A 47 -16.03 -13.49 1.22
CA ALA A 47 -17.38 -13.05 1.54
C ALA A 47 -18.29 -12.81 0.31
N LYS A 48 -17.72 -12.75 -0.89
CA LYS A 48 -18.45 -12.54 -2.16
C LYS A 48 -18.63 -13.83 -2.98
N VAL A 49 -18.21 -14.98 -2.44
CA VAL A 49 -18.41 -16.32 -2.99
C VAL A 49 -19.52 -17.00 -2.21
#